data_AF-A0A545T0C9-F1
#
_entry.id   AF-A0A545T0C9-F1
#
_cell.length_a   1.000
_cell.length_b   1.000
_cell.length_c   1.000
_cell.angle_alpha   90.00
_cell.angle_beta   90.00
_cell.angle_gamma   90.00
#
_symmetry.space_group_name_H-M   'P 1'
#
loop_
_entity.id
_entity.type
_entity.pdbx_description
1 polymer ?
#
loop_
_entity_poly.entity_id
_entity_poly.type
_entity_poly.pdbx_seq_one_letter_code
_entity_poly.pdbx_strand_id
1 'polypeptide(L)' 'MSLIFRQLVNRHQDQVFSLALYILGDRVEAEDVVQETYIKLWENLDRVDSDKARFWSTRLAITPTAP' A
#
# COMPACT_ATOMS: atom_id res chain seq x y z
N MET A 1 -2.54 15.28 2.20
CA MET A 1 -2.07 14.08 2.93
C MET A 1 -2.13 14.34 4.43
N SER A 2 -2.91 13.55 5.17
CA SER A 2 -2.99 13.66 6.63
C SER A 2 -1.70 13.16 7.29
N LEU A 3 -1.34 13.71 8.44
CA LEU A 3 -0.14 13.31 9.18
C LEU A 3 -0.16 11.82 9.58
N ILE A 4 -1.36 11.31 9.91
CA ILE A 4 -1.59 9.90 10.31
C ILE A 4 -1.29 8.96 9.15
N PHE A 5 -1.74 9.29 7.94
CA PHE A 5 -1.46 8.48 6.75
C PHE A 5 0.04 8.44 6.44
N ARG A 6 0.72 9.59 6.54
CA ARG A 6 2.17 9.65 6.30
C ARG A 6 2.95 8.80 7.29
N GLN A 7 2.54 8.76 8.56
CA GLN A 7 3.15 7.87 9.56
C GLN A 7 2.88 6.39 9.29
N LEU A 8 1.67 6.05 8.84
CA LEU A 8 1.30 4.69 8.45
C LEU A 8 2.12 4.22 7.25
N VAL A 9 2.19 5.04 6.20
CA VAL A 9 2.99 4.77 5.01
C VAL A 9 4.46 4.61 5.38
N ASN A 10 5.06 5.57 6.09
CA ASN A 10 6.48 5.47 6.50
C ASN A 10 6.79 4.20 7.31
N ARG A 11 5.83 3.68 8.10
CA ARG A 11 6.04 2.45 8.87
C ARG A 11 6.03 1.19 8.00
N HIS A 12 5.30 1.20 6.89
CA HIS A 12 5.09 0.02 6.05
C HIS A 12 5.79 0.09 4.69
N GLN A 13 6.28 1.27 4.29
CA GLN A 13 6.90 1.51 2.98
C GLN A 13 8.06 0.56 2.71
N ASP A 14 8.98 0.39 3.66
CA ASP A 14 10.14 -0.49 3.48
C ASP A 14 9.75 -1.96 3.31
N GLN A 15 8.72 -2.41 4.02
CA GLN A 15 8.23 -3.79 3.92
C GLN A 15 7.50 -4.04 2.61
N VAL A 16 6.60 -3.13 2.22
CA VAL A 16 5.83 -3.24 0.97
C VAL A 16 6.77 -3.12 -0.24
N PHE A 17 7.77 -2.24 -0.16
CA PHE A 17 8.80 -2.10 -1.19
C PHE A 17 9.71 -3.33 -1.28
N SER A 18 10.16 -3.88 -0.15
CA SER A 18 10.97 -5.11 -0.15
C SER A 18 10.20 -6.30 -0.75
N LEU A 19 8.90 -6.40 -0.46
CA LEU A 19 8.04 -7.42 -1.04
C LEU A 19 7.81 -7.21 -2.54
N ALA A 20 7.52 -5.97 -2.96
CA ALA A 20 7.37 -5.63 -4.38
C ALA A 20 8.65 -5.92 -5.17
N LEU A 21 9.81 -5.56 -4.61
CA LEU A 21 11.12 -5.85 -5.22
C LEU A 21 11.39 -7.35 -5.29
N TYR A 22 11.01 -8.11 -4.25
CA TYR A 22 11.13 -9.57 -4.26
C TYR A 22 10.25 -10.23 -5.34
N ILE A 23 9.04 -9.70 -5.57
CA ILE A 23 8.10 -10.25 -6.56
C ILE A 23 8.47 -9.85 -7.98
N LEU A 24 8.79 -8.58 -8.20
CA LEU A 24 9.00 -8.02 -9.55
C LEU A 24 10.44 -8.18 -10.03
N GLY A 25 11.41 -8.24 -9.12
CA GLY A 25 12.83 -8.31 -9.46
C GLY A 25 13.40 -7.04 -10.09
N ASP A 26 12.55 -6.08 -10.45
CA ASP A 26 12.93 -4.76 -10.96
C ASP A 26 12.61 -3.66 -9.94
N ARG A 27 13.59 -2.79 -9.72
CA ARG A 27 13.48 -1.70 -8.75
C ARG A 27 12.50 -0.63 -9.18
N VAL A 28 12.52 -0.25 -10.45
CA VAL A 28 11.68 0.83 -10.99
C VAL A 28 10.22 0.38 -10.98
N GLU A 29 9.95 -0.85 -11.41
CA GLU A 29 8.61 -1.42 -11.40
C GLU A 29 8.08 -1.58 -9.95
N ALA A 30 8.94 -1.99 -9.02
CA ALA A 30 8.59 -2.04 -7.60
C ALA A 30 8.29 -0.65 -7.01
N GLU A 31 9.08 0.38 -7.34
CA GLU A 31 8.81 1.74 -6.89
C GLU A 31 7.49 2.28 -7.45
N ASP A 32 7.15 1.96 -8.70
CA ASP A 32 5.91 2.41 -9.35
C ASP A 32 4.67 1.73 -8.74
N VAL A 33 4.69 0.40 -8.60
CA VAL A 33 3.60 -0.38 -7.99
C VAL A 33 3.34 0.03 -6.55
N VAL A 34 4.38 0.28 -5.76
CA VAL A 34 4.27 0.72 -4.37
C VAL A 34 3.64 2.10 -4.30
N GLN A 35 4.05 3.03 -5.17
CA GLN A 35 3.48 4.37 -5.23
C GLN A 35 2.00 4.35 -5.62
N GLU A 36 1.62 3.62 -6.67
CA GLU A 36 0.22 3.46 -7.05
C GLU A 36 -0.62 2.87 -5.92
N THR A 37 -0.09 1.87 -5.22
CA THR A 37 -0.78 1.22 -4.10
C THR A 37 -1.09 2.22 -2.98
N TYR A 38 -0.13 3.08 -2.64
CA TYR A 38 -0.35 4.11 -1.63
C TYR A 38 -1.30 5.23 -2.08
N ILE A 39 -1.27 5.61 -3.37
CA ILE A 39 -2.23 6.58 -3.93
C ILE A 39 -3.64 6.01 -3.85
N LYS A 40 -3.85 4.77 -4.33
CA LYS A 40 -5.15 4.07 -4.25
C LYS A 40 -5.61 3.93 -2.79
N LEU A 41 -4.70 3.66 -1.86
CA LEU A 41 -5.02 3.56 -0.44
C LEU A 41 -5.48 4.92 0.12
N TRP A 42 -4.81 6.01 -0.24
CA TRP A 42 -5.18 7.37 0.17
C TRP A 42 -6.54 7.80 -0.39
N GLU A 43 -6.78 7.58 -1.68
CA GLU A 43 -8.06 7.91 -2.33
C GLU A 43 -9.22 7.10 -1.77
N ASN A 44 -8.98 5.84 -1.42
CA ASN A 44 -9.98 5.02 -0.76
C ASN A 44 -10.16 5.42 0.70
N LEU A 45 -9.12 5.82 1.44
CA LEU A 45 -9.25 6.28 2.83
C LEU A 45 -10.16 7.50 2.98
N ASP A 46 -10.13 8.45 2.04
CA ASP A 46 -11.09 9.58 2.03
C ASP A 46 -12.53 9.13 1.73
N ARG A 47 -12.70 7.98 1.07
CA ARG A 47 -14.00 7.36 0.75
C ARG A 47 -14.48 6.35 1.78
N VAL A 48 -13.61 5.90 2.67
CA VAL A 48 -13.82 4.78 3.57
C VAL A 48 -14.07 5.36 4.95
N ASP A 49 -15.36 5.44 5.27
CA ASP A 49 -15.88 5.72 6.61
C ASP A 49 -15.08 4.93 7.67
N SER A 50 -14.73 5.63 8.75
CA SER A 50 -13.67 5.29 9.71
C SER A 50 -13.64 3.82 10.22
N ASP A 51 -14.78 3.13 10.21
CA ASP A 51 -14.88 1.70 10.58
C ASP A 51 -14.27 0.72 9.57
N LYS A 52 -14.19 1.08 8.29
CA LYS A 52 -13.72 0.19 7.22
C LYS A 52 -12.21 0.27 6.98
N ALA A 53 -11.50 1.28 7.49
CA ALA A 53 -10.04 1.37 7.41
C ALA A 53 -9.35 0.13 8.06
N ARG A 54 -9.95 -0.41 9.12
CA ARG A 54 -9.52 -1.65 9.79
C ARG A 54 -9.76 -2.91 8.93
N PHE A 55 -10.69 -2.85 7.99
CA PHE A 55 -11.01 -3.97 7.09
C PHE A 55 -9.98 -4.08 5.94
N TRP A 56 -9.40 -2.95 5.50
CA TRP A 56 -8.45 -2.93 4.39
C TRP A 56 -7.02 -3.34 4.78
N SER A 57 -6.60 -3.17 6.04
CA SER A 57 -5.30 -3.69 6.50
C SER A 57 -5.19 -5.21 6.32
N THR A 58 -6.31 -5.91 6.46
CA THR A 58 -6.38 -7.37 6.26
C THR A 58 -6.30 -7.74 4.77
N ARG A 59 -6.73 -6.86 3.85
CA ARG A 59 -6.79 -7.18 2.40
C ARG A 59 -5.43 -7.00 1.70
N LEU A 60 -4.62 -6.04 2.15
CA LEU A 60 -3.21 -5.90 1.71
C LEU A 60 -2.36 -7.13 2.06
N ALA A 61 -2.75 -7.91 3.08
CA ALA A 61 -2.04 -9.13 3.45
C ALA A 61 -2.38 -10.36 2.57
N ILE A 62 -3.38 -10.28 1.66
CA ILE A 62 -3.96 -11.49 1.03
C ILE A 62 -4.11 -11.38 -0.49
N THR A 63 -3.57 -10.38 -1.19
CA THR A 63 -3.74 -10.30 -2.65
C THR A 63 -2.45 -10.64 -3.40
N PRO A 64 -2.22 -11.91 -3.79
CA PRO A 64 -1.38 -12.24 -4.92
C PRO A 64 -2.27 -12.24 -6.17
N THR A 65 -2.21 -11.21 -7.00
CA THR A 65 -2.80 -11.28 -8.34
C THR A 65 -1.91 -10.58 -9.36
N ALA A 66 -0.98 -11.36 -9.89
CA ALA A 66 -0.52 -11.26 -11.27
C ALA A 66 -1.22 -12.37 -12.09
N PRO A 67 -1.44 -12.15 -13.38
CA PRO A 67 -0.84 -13.03 -14.37
C PRO A 67 0.38 -12.37 -15.03
#